data_AF-A0A0S3RKY9-F1
#
_entry.id   AF-A0A0S3RKY9-F1
#
_cell.length_a   1.000
_cell.length_b   1.000
_cell.length_c   1.000
_cell.angle_alpha   90.00
_cell.angle_beta   90.00
_cell.angle_gamma   90.00
#
_symmetry.space_group_name_H-M   'P 1'
#
loop_
_entity.id
_entity.type
_entity.pdbx_description
1 polymer ?
#
loop_
_entity_poly.entity_id
_entity_poly.type
_entity_poly.pdbx_seq_one_letter_code
_entity_poly.pdbx_strand_id
1 'polypeptide(L)'
;MREDKHVSLVKRPPQNSAKKWDSLLYMHHIEGDPQVEAMLDKTICAMSSVFIGAFGSTFTQDIRRLRKDSGSSSLCHEYLCHNEEPNIVAKME
;
A
#
# COMPACT_ATOMS: atom_id res chain seq x y z
N MET A 1 7.60 26.35 10.26
CA MET A 1 8.09 24.95 10.31
C MET A 1 6.86 24.08 10.46
N ARG A 2 6.53 23.24 9.47
CA ARG A 2 5.44 22.26 9.60
C ARG A 2 5.94 21.18 10.57
N GLU A 3 5.15 20.84 11.60
CA GLU A 3 5.47 19.76 12.54
C GLU A 3 5.25 18.42 11.85
N ASP A 4 6.32 17.63 11.68
CA ASP A 4 6.23 16.26 11.17
C ASP A 4 5.51 15.38 12.20
N LYS A 5 4.26 15.02 11.91
CA LYS A 5 3.47 14.17 12.80
C LYS A 5 3.86 12.71 12.59
N HIS A 6 4.66 12.19 13.49
CA HIS A 6 5.02 10.78 13.45
C HIS A 6 3.84 9.87 13.80
N VAL A 7 3.46 8.99 12.87
CA VAL A 7 2.52 7.90 13.16
C VAL A 7 3.27 6.64 13.56
N SER A 8 2.67 5.86 14.47
CA SER A 8 3.16 4.56 14.85
C SER A 8 3.27 3.67 13.62
N LEU A 9 4.43 3.05 13.42
CA LEU A 9 4.61 2.04 12.39
C LEU A 9 3.64 0.89 12.68
N VAL A 10 2.68 0.68 11.78
CA VAL A 10 1.81 -0.49 11.85
C VAL A 10 2.61 -1.68 11.34
N LYS A 11 3.22 -2.42 12.26
CA LYS A 11 3.86 -3.69 11.93
C LYS A 11 2.81 -4.77 11.82
N ARG A 12 2.92 -5.59 10.78
CA ARG A 12 2.19 -6.86 10.73
C ARG A 12 2.60 -7.68 11.96
N PRO A 13 1.67 -8.10 12.82
CA PRO A 13 1.99 -9.01 13.91
C PRO A 13 2.65 -10.28 13.36
N PRO A 14 3.58 -10.90 14.09
CA PRO A 14 4.14 -12.21 13.71
C PRO A 14 3.02 -13.21 13.42
N GLN A 15 3.22 -14.04 12.40
CA GLN A 15 2.23 -14.88 11.73
C GLN A 15 1.20 -15.51 12.69
N ASN A 16 -0.08 -15.36 12.34
CA ASN A 16 -1.17 -16.11 12.98
C ASN A 16 -2.03 -16.73 11.87
N SER A 17 -2.14 -18.05 11.87
CA SER A 17 -2.98 -18.84 10.97
C SER A 17 -4.47 -18.55 11.08
N ALA A 18 -4.89 -17.66 11.98
CA ALA A 18 -6.26 -17.16 12.06
C ALA A 18 -6.58 -16.01 11.07
N LYS A 19 -5.58 -15.43 10.39
CA LYS A 19 -5.82 -14.38 9.39
C LYS A 19 -6.05 -15.00 8.02
N LYS A 20 -7.25 -14.80 7.47
CA LYS A 20 -7.78 -15.47 6.28
C LYS A 20 -6.84 -15.42 5.05
N TRP A 21 -6.13 -14.31 4.84
CA TRP A 21 -5.15 -14.16 3.76
C TRP A 21 -3.81 -14.84 4.08
N ASP A 22 -3.27 -14.65 5.29
CA ASP A 22 -2.03 -15.31 5.75
C ASP A 22 -2.16 -16.83 5.66
N SER A 23 -3.36 -17.35 5.94
CA SER A 23 -3.68 -18.78 5.83
C SER A 23 -3.63 -19.28 4.39
N LEU A 24 -4.16 -18.50 3.43
CA LEU A 24 -4.12 -18.86 2.01
C LEU A 24 -2.70 -18.83 1.47
N LEU A 25 -1.91 -17.80 1.83
CA LEU A 25 -0.51 -17.72 1.46
C LEU A 25 0.28 -18.92 1.99
N TYR A 26 0.07 -19.24 3.27
CA TYR A 26 0.69 -20.40 3.93
C TYR A 26 0.30 -21.74 3.28
N MET A 27 -0.99 -21.95 2.99
CA MET A 27 -1.44 -23.19 2.32
C MET A 27 -0.85 -23.36 0.93
N HIS A 28 -0.50 -22.26 0.26
CA HIS A 28 0.11 -22.28 -1.07
C HIS A 28 1.65 -22.22 -1.05
N HIS A 29 2.28 -22.20 0.14
CA HIS A 29 3.74 -22.09 0.30
C HIS A 29 4.36 -20.86 -0.39
N ILE A 30 3.63 -19.75 -0.38
CA ILE A 30 4.02 -18.47 -1.00
C ILE A 30 4.10 -17.33 0.01
N GLU A 31 3.97 -17.64 1.30
CA GLU A 31 4.17 -16.70 2.38
C GLU A 31 5.63 -16.23 2.46
N GLY A 32 5.84 -14.94 2.74
CA GLY A 32 7.17 -14.35 2.86
C GLY A 32 7.91 -14.11 1.53
N ASP A 33 7.33 -14.47 0.38
CA ASP A 33 7.85 -14.05 -0.92
C ASP A 33 7.57 -12.54 -1.11
N PRO A 34 8.62 -11.68 -1.24
CA PRO A 34 8.44 -10.25 -1.38
C PRO A 34 7.61 -9.83 -2.60
N GLN A 35 7.63 -10.61 -3.68
CA GLN A 35 6.84 -10.33 -4.88
C GLN A 35 5.36 -10.63 -4.64
N VAL A 36 5.06 -11.71 -3.92
CA VAL A 36 3.69 -12.09 -3.56
C VAL A 36 3.08 -11.08 -2.60
N GLU A 37 3.84 -10.66 -1.58
CA GLU A 37 3.40 -9.62 -0.64
C GLU A 37 3.19 -8.28 -1.34
N ALA A 38 4.13 -7.86 -2.21
CA ALA A 38 3.96 -6.64 -3.00
C ALA A 38 2.75 -6.72 -3.95
N MET A 39 2.45 -7.89 -4.52
CA MET A 39 1.27 -8.08 -5.36
C MET A 39 -0.02 -7.97 -4.56
N LEU A 40 -0.07 -8.59 -3.36
CA LEU A 40 -1.20 -8.49 -2.46
C LEU A 40 -1.48 -7.03 -2.07
N ASP A 41 -0.45 -6.28 -1.69
CA ASP A 41 -0.57 -4.86 -1.36
C ASP A 41 -1.06 -4.03 -2.55
N LYS A 42 -0.53 -4.27 -3.76
CA LYS A 42 -1.01 -3.60 -4.99
C LYS A 42 -2.50 -3.87 -5.23
N THR A 43 -2.95 -5.12 -5.05
CA THR A 43 -4.36 -5.48 -5.21
C THR A 43 -5.24 -4.76 -4.20
N ILE A 44 -4.86 -4.74 -2.92
CA ILE A 44 -5.63 -4.05 -1.88
C ILE A 44 -5.70 -2.54 -2.16
N CYS A 45 -4.57 -1.91 -2.50
CA CYS A 45 -4.54 -0.50 -2.88
C CYS A 45 -5.32 -0.21 -4.17
N ALA A 46 -5.40 -1.16 -5.11
CA ALA A 46 -6.20 -1.01 -6.31
C ALA A 46 -7.71 -1.12 -6.03
N MET A 47 -8.12 -1.90 -5.02
CA MET A 47 -9.52 -2.06 -4.63
C MET A 47 -10.02 -0.98 -3.65
N SER A 48 -9.14 -0.17 -3.08
CA SER A 48 -9.53 0.86 -2.12
C SER A 48 -10.43 1.93 -2.75
N SER A 49 -11.25 2.62 -1.97
CA SER A 49 -12.05 3.75 -2.47
C SER A 49 -11.20 4.97 -2.81
N VAL A 50 -10.13 5.20 -2.03
CA VAL A 50 -9.15 6.27 -2.21
C VAL A 50 -7.74 5.67 -2.15
N PHE A 51 -6.85 6.16 -3.00
CA PHE A 51 -5.45 5.78 -3.01
C PHE A 51 -4.56 7.01 -3.16
N ILE A 52 -3.60 7.17 -2.26
CA ILE A 52 -2.55 8.20 -2.31
C ILE A 52 -1.22 7.48 -2.52
N GLY A 53 -0.47 7.88 -3.53
CA GLY A 53 0.79 7.25 -3.89
C GLY A 53 1.96 8.23 -3.97
N ALA A 54 3.18 7.69 -4.05
CA ALA A 54 4.41 8.48 -4.14
C ALA A 54 4.79 8.75 -5.61
N PHE A 55 5.26 9.97 -5.89
CA PHE A 55 5.74 10.33 -7.23
C PHE A 55 7.00 9.52 -7.60
N GLY A 56 7.08 9.07 -8.86
CA GLY A 56 8.21 8.26 -9.36
C GLY A 56 8.24 6.79 -8.93
N SER A 57 7.35 6.34 -8.03
CA SER A 57 7.30 4.93 -7.60
C SER A 57 6.66 4.03 -8.66
N THR A 58 7.38 3.02 -9.13
CA THR A 58 6.86 1.98 -10.05
C THR A 58 5.69 1.23 -9.43
N PHE A 59 5.75 0.95 -8.13
CA PHE A 59 4.64 0.37 -7.36
C PHE A 59 3.37 1.22 -7.44
N THR A 60 3.50 2.54 -7.29
CA THR A 60 2.39 3.49 -7.40
C THR A 60 1.85 3.58 -8.84
N GLN A 61 2.70 3.44 -9.86
CA GLN A 61 2.28 3.41 -11.26
C GLN A 61 1.46 2.15 -11.58
N ASP A 62 1.89 0.99 -11.06
CA ASP A 62 1.18 -0.27 -11.23
C ASP A 62 -0.23 -0.24 -10.62
N ILE A 63 -0.36 0.27 -9.39
CA ILE A 63 -1.68 0.41 -8.74
C ILE A 63 -2.60 1.28 -9.59
N ARG A 64 -2.09 2.38 -10.14
CA ARG A 64 -2.87 3.26 -11.01
C ARG A 64 -3.37 2.56 -12.26
N ARG A 65 -2.52 1.75 -12.88
CA ARG A 65 -2.91 0.94 -14.04
C ARG A 65 -4.08 0.01 -13.67
N LEU A 66 -3.94 -0.74 -12.58
CA LEU A 66 -4.99 -1.64 -12.08
C LEU A 66 -6.31 -0.90 -11.79
N ARG A 67 -6.23 0.29 -11.18
CA ARG A 67 -7.42 1.12 -10.87
C ARG A 67 -8.11 1.65 -12.13
N LYS A 68 -7.34 2.08 -13.13
CA LYS A 68 -7.88 2.52 -14.42
C LYS A 68 -8.63 1.39 -15.12
N ASP A 69 -8.04 0.20 -15.14
CA ASP A 69 -8.64 -0.98 -15.77
C ASP A 69 -9.91 -1.44 -15.04
N SER A 70 -10.00 -1.21 -13.72
CA SER A 70 -11.17 -1.55 -12.89
C SER A 70 -12.33 -0.54 -12.92
N GLY A 71 -12.19 0.61 -13.57
CA GLY A 71 -13.20 1.68 -13.56
C GLY A 71 -13.33 2.46 -12.23
N SER A 72 -12.52 2.14 -11.21
CA SER A 72 -12.50 2.82 -9.90
C SER A 72 -11.72 4.15 -9.90
N SER A 73 -11.47 4.71 -11.09
CA SER A 73 -10.66 5.92 -11.31
C SER A 73 -11.50 7.20 -11.14
N SER A 74 -11.48 7.79 -9.95
CA SER A 74 -11.93 9.15 -9.65
C SER A 74 -10.85 10.21 -9.93
N LEU A 75 -11.24 11.49 -10.01
CA LEU A 75 -10.32 12.61 -10.21
C LEU A 75 -9.28 12.75 -9.08
N CYS A 76 -9.56 12.22 -7.89
CA CYS A 76 -8.72 12.37 -6.70
C CYS A 76 -7.66 11.28 -6.55
N HIS A 77 -7.34 10.53 -7.62
CA HIS A 77 -6.19 9.61 -7.67
C HIS A 77 -4.88 10.39 -7.83
N GLU A 78 -4.60 11.24 -6.86
CA GLU A 78 -3.47 12.13 -6.93
C GLU A 78 -2.28 11.58 -6.14
N TYR A 79 -1.10 11.93 -6.66
CA TYR A 79 0.10 11.94 -5.84
C TYR A 79 -0.11 12.92 -4.68
N LEU A 80 0.69 12.82 -3.63
CA LEU A 80 0.97 14.02 -2.82
C LEU A 80 1.31 15.17 -3.78
N CYS A 81 0.72 16.35 -3.55
CA CYS A 81 0.88 17.50 -4.44
C CYS A 81 2.36 17.74 -4.75
N HIS A 82 2.67 18.25 -5.94
CA HIS A 82 4.07 18.41 -6.37
C HIS A 82 4.85 19.26 -5.35
N ASN A 83 5.98 18.73 -4.85
CA ASN A 83 6.79 19.29 -3.75
C ASN A 83 6.13 19.29 -2.35
N GLU A 84 5.06 18.51 -2.14
CA GLU A 84 4.55 18.22 -0.80
C GLU A 84 5.07 16.87 -0.32
N GLU A 85 5.82 16.90 0.78
CA GLU A 85 6.08 15.71 1.57
C GLU A 85 4.86 15.40 2.44
N PRO A 86 4.54 14.13 2.68
CA PRO A 86 3.48 13.79 3.61
C PRO A 86 3.84 14.38 4.97
N ASN A 87 2.92 15.19 5.51
CA ASN A 87 3.01 15.77 6.86
C ASN A 87 2.99 14.72 7.98
N ILE A 88 2.90 13.44 7.60
CA ILE A 88 2.87 12.29 8.46
C ILE A 88 3.90 11.29 7.94
N VAL A 89 4.98 11.14 8.70
CA VAL A 89 6.07 10.19 8.39
C VAL A 89 5.98 9.04 9.39
N ALA A 90 5.97 7.80 8.90
CA ALA A 90 6.04 6.64 9.78
C ALA A 90 7.34 6.70 10.60
N LYS A 91 7.30 6.41 11.90
CA LYS A 91 8.53 6.31 12.69
C LYS A 91 9.46 5.27 12.07
N MET A 92 10.71 5.66 11.81
CA MET A 92 11.78 4.72 11.53
C MET A 92 12.02 3.85 12.77
N GLU A 93 12.33 2.57 12.54
CA GLU A 93 12.64 1.60 13.60
C GLU A 93 13.92 1.94 14.35
#